data_AF-A0A1V6MY60-F1
#
_entry.id   AF-A0A1V6MY60-F1
#
_cell.length_a   1.000
_cell.length_b   1.000
_cell.length_c   1.000
_cell.angle_alpha   90.00
_cell.angle_beta   90.00
_cell.angle_gamma   90.00
#
_symmetry.space_group_name_H-M   'P 1'
#
loop_
_entity.id
_entity.type
_entity.pdbx_description
1 polymer ?
#
loop_
_entity_poly.entity_id
_entity_poly.type
_entity_poly.pdbx_seq_one_letter_code
_entity_poly.pdbx_strand_id
1 'polypeptide(L)'
;MDTRGSIISRMQDALPGDSRLALDLALTLRHDGHGGVADDLTEPAGLTTWVRARAHDLPVAPGYAADATGLTAVRDLRAAVRALFAHAVRPGAPSPADTDRLLPVPEALDRVNAAAARLPTVPFLYWTEGAGPGVHRRPVPDGGDLTAALAHAAIAFLAGPDGQRLRACHAPRCVRYFLKDHPRQEWCAPSCGNRARVARHHERHRRPS
;
A
#
# COMPACT_ATOMS: atom_id res chain seq x y z
N MET A 1 30.30 37.96 0.66
CA MET A 1 30.56 36.77 1.51
C MET A 1 29.36 36.60 2.42
N ASP A 2 28.84 35.37 2.45
CA ASP A 2 27.77 34.82 3.29
C ASP A 2 26.32 35.28 3.13
N THR A 3 25.55 34.40 2.45
CA THR A 3 24.13 34.17 2.71
C THR A 3 23.90 32.66 2.66
N ARG A 4 24.35 31.93 3.69
CA ARG A 4 23.90 30.56 3.97
C ARG A 4 22.77 30.65 4.99
N GLY A 5 21.55 30.34 4.56
CA GLY A 5 20.38 30.37 5.41
C GLY A 5 19.23 29.54 4.87
N SER A 6 19.29 28.23 5.17
CA SER A 6 18.13 27.37 5.41
C SER A 6 17.13 27.14 4.26
N ILE A 7 17.53 26.33 3.27
CA ILE A 7 16.58 25.56 2.44
C ILE A 7 16.29 24.25 3.19
N ILE A 8 15.53 24.35 4.28
CA ILE A 8 14.85 23.21 4.90
C ILE A 8 13.36 23.54 4.86
N SER A 9 12.74 23.26 3.72
CA SER A 9 11.34 22.86 3.71
C SER A 9 11.24 21.66 2.78
N ARG A 10 11.03 20.52 3.42
CA ARG A 10 10.92 19.20 2.83
C ARG A 10 9.84 19.26 1.75
N MET A 11 10.23 19.00 0.50
CA MET A 11 9.34 18.42 -0.49
C MET A 11 8.71 17.19 0.15
N GLN A 12 7.50 17.38 0.67
CA GLN A 12 6.51 16.32 0.67
C GLN A 12 6.27 16.03 -0.80
N ASP A 13 7.06 15.12 -1.37
CA ASP A 13 6.64 14.42 -2.57
C ASP A 13 5.35 13.71 -2.18
N ALA A 14 4.23 14.41 -2.41
CA ALA A 14 2.92 13.84 -2.34
C ALA A 14 2.96 12.65 -3.30
N LEU A 15 2.96 11.45 -2.74
CA LEU A 15 2.74 10.24 -3.52
C LEU A 15 1.56 10.54 -4.45
N PRO A 16 1.65 10.24 -5.76
CA PRO A 16 0.46 10.26 -6.61
C PRO A 16 -0.65 9.49 -5.88
N GLY A 17 -1.88 10.02 -5.86
CA GLY A 17 -2.99 9.43 -5.08
C GLY A 17 -3.10 7.91 -5.26
N ASP A 18 -2.87 7.44 -6.50
CA ASP A 18 -2.80 6.04 -6.90
C ASP A 18 -1.78 5.21 -6.11
N SER A 19 -0.56 5.72 -5.91
CA SER A 19 0.49 5.01 -5.16
C SER A 19 0.08 4.80 -3.70
N ARG A 20 -0.61 5.78 -3.11
CA ARG A 20 -1.03 5.69 -1.70
C ARG A 20 -2.14 4.65 -1.52
N LEU A 21 -3.07 4.55 -2.47
CA LEU A 21 -4.19 3.62 -2.41
C LEU A 21 -3.76 2.15 -2.36
N ALA A 22 -2.79 1.75 -3.19
CA ALA A 22 -2.31 0.37 -3.22
C ALA A 22 -1.67 -0.06 -1.89
N LEU A 23 -0.81 0.80 -1.34
CA LEU A 23 -0.19 0.56 -0.05
C LEU A 23 -1.22 0.58 1.08
N ASP A 24 -2.13 1.57 1.10
CA ASP A 24 -3.19 1.67 2.10
C ASP A 24 -4.12 0.45 2.11
N LEU A 25 -4.43 -0.11 0.93
CA LEU A 25 -5.19 -1.35 0.81
C LEU A 25 -4.43 -2.51 1.47
N ALA A 26 -3.14 -2.67 1.18
CA ALA A 26 -2.32 -3.70 1.82
C ALA A 26 -2.24 -3.52 3.35
N LEU A 27 -2.29 -2.28 3.84
CA LEU A 27 -2.19 -1.91 5.26
C LEU A 27 -3.48 -2.10 6.06
N THR A 28 -4.58 -2.52 5.44
CA THR A 28 -5.79 -2.97 6.14
C THR A 28 -5.59 -4.30 6.89
N LEU A 29 -4.49 -5.01 6.62
CA LEU A 29 -4.00 -6.11 7.47
C LEU A 29 -2.94 -5.58 8.44
N ARG A 30 -3.17 -5.79 9.74
CA ARG A 30 -2.36 -5.27 10.83
C ARG A 30 -2.03 -6.37 11.82
N HIS A 31 -1.02 -6.16 12.65
CA HIS A 31 -0.73 -7.09 13.74
C HIS A 31 -1.78 -6.89 14.85
N ASP A 32 -2.33 -7.97 15.41
CA ASP A 32 -3.41 -7.91 16.41
C ASP A 32 -2.93 -7.60 17.84
N GLY A 33 -1.62 -7.75 18.10
CA GLY A 33 -0.99 -7.54 19.40
C GLY A 33 -0.64 -8.84 20.14
N HIS A 34 -1.26 -9.94 19.73
CA HIS A 34 -1.20 -11.28 20.34
C HIS A 34 -0.45 -12.31 19.48
N GLY A 35 0.09 -11.89 18.33
CA GLY A 35 0.89 -12.75 17.45
C GLY A 35 0.16 -13.16 16.18
N GLY A 36 -1.07 -12.71 16.00
CA GLY A 36 -1.86 -12.89 14.79
C GLY A 36 -2.02 -11.59 13.99
N VAL A 37 -3.01 -11.63 13.10
CA VAL A 37 -3.31 -10.55 12.17
C VAL A 37 -4.75 -10.10 12.39
N ALA A 38 -4.94 -8.80 12.60
CA ALA A 38 -6.23 -8.14 12.56
C ALA A 38 -6.50 -7.64 11.14
N ASP A 39 -7.74 -7.80 10.68
CA ASP A 39 -8.20 -7.40 9.36
C ASP A 39 -9.28 -6.31 9.50
N ASP A 40 -9.06 -5.15 8.87
CA ASP A 40 -10.02 -4.04 8.87
C ASP A 40 -11.21 -4.27 7.94
N LEU A 41 -11.10 -5.25 7.04
CA LEU A 41 -12.08 -5.60 6.02
C LEU A 41 -12.74 -6.94 6.36
N THR A 42 -13.05 -7.19 7.64
CA THR A 42 -13.83 -8.35 8.06
C THR A 42 -15.29 -8.24 7.63
N GLU A 43 -15.85 -7.04 7.68
CA GLU A 43 -17.26 -6.75 7.42
C GLU A 43 -17.45 -5.59 6.42
N PRO A 44 -18.60 -5.50 5.72
CA PRO A 44 -18.84 -4.42 4.75
C PRO A 44 -18.80 -3.02 5.37
N ALA A 45 -19.14 -2.88 6.66
CA ALA A 45 -19.02 -1.62 7.39
C ALA A 45 -17.55 -1.13 7.48
N GLY A 46 -16.59 -2.06 7.61
CA GLY A 46 -15.16 -1.76 7.60
C GLY A 46 -14.70 -1.21 6.25
N LEU A 47 -15.10 -1.87 5.15
CA LEU A 47 -14.82 -1.38 3.80
C LEU A 47 -15.49 -0.02 3.54
N THR A 48 -16.73 0.17 3.97
CA THR A 48 -17.45 1.44 3.85
C THR A 48 -16.68 2.57 4.53
N THR A 49 -16.22 2.36 5.77
CA THR A 49 -15.41 3.33 6.52
C THR A 49 -14.10 3.62 5.80
N TRP A 50 -13.41 2.57 5.32
CA TRP A 50 -12.13 2.70 4.63
C TRP A 50 -12.23 3.50 3.32
N VAL A 51 -13.28 3.25 2.53
CA VAL A 51 -13.56 3.95 1.26
C VAL A 51 -13.96 5.40 1.51
N ARG A 52 -14.85 5.68 2.47
CA ARG A 52 -15.29 7.04 2.78
C ARG A 52 -14.14 7.94 3.22
N ALA A 53 -13.18 7.41 3.96
CA ALA A 53 -11.95 8.12 4.33
C ALA A 53 -11.05 8.49 3.12
N ARG A 54 -11.30 7.88 1.96
CA ARG A 54 -10.53 8.02 0.70
C ARG A 54 -11.39 8.44 -0.48
N ALA A 55 -12.58 8.99 -0.23
CA ALA A 55 -13.54 9.31 -1.27
C ALA A 55 -13.00 10.33 -2.31
N HIS A 56 -12.00 11.14 -1.95
CA HIS A 56 -11.34 12.06 -2.88
C HIS A 56 -10.43 11.39 -3.91
N ASP A 57 -9.87 10.22 -3.58
CA ASP A 57 -8.95 9.46 -4.43
C ASP A 57 -9.65 8.31 -5.16
N LEU A 58 -10.90 7.99 -4.79
CA LEU A 58 -11.64 6.84 -5.30
C LEU A 58 -12.84 7.29 -6.13
N PRO A 59 -13.15 6.62 -7.25
CA PRO A 59 -14.28 6.98 -8.11
C PRO A 59 -15.62 6.49 -7.53
N VAL A 60 -15.90 6.78 -6.27
CA VAL A 60 -17.10 6.30 -5.56
C VAL A 60 -18.15 7.40 -5.42
N ALA A 61 -19.41 7.02 -5.54
CA ALA A 61 -20.52 7.96 -5.36
C ALA A 61 -20.56 8.49 -3.90
N PRO A 62 -21.01 9.75 -3.69
CA PRO A 62 -21.35 10.23 -2.36
C PRO A 62 -22.28 9.26 -1.64
N GLY A 63 -21.97 8.94 -0.38
CA GLY A 63 -22.77 8.00 0.41
C GLY A 63 -22.45 6.52 0.19
N TYR A 64 -21.38 6.16 -0.55
CA TYR A 64 -20.91 4.79 -0.74
C TYR A 64 -21.12 3.91 0.51
N ALA A 65 -21.70 2.74 0.29
CA ALA A 65 -21.87 1.68 1.27
C ALA A 65 -21.49 0.36 0.58
N ALA A 66 -20.54 -0.36 1.17
CA ALA A 66 -20.14 -1.66 0.66
C ALA A 66 -21.19 -2.72 1.02
N ASP A 67 -21.33 -3.69 0.12
CA ASP A 67 -22.04 -4.94 0.37
C ASP A 67 -21.03 -6.10 0.54
N ALA A 68 -21.55 -7.33 0.75
CA ALA A 68 -20.72 -8.51 0.90
C ALA A 68 -19.93 -8.84 -0.38
N THR A 69 -20.50 -8.61 -1.56
CA THR A 69 -19.86 -8.88 -2.85
C THR A 69 -18.66 -7.96 -3.08
N GLY A 70 -18.84 -6.66 -2.88
CA GLY A 70 -17.79 -5.66 -2.96
C GLY A 70 -16.69 -5.89 -1.92
N LEU A 71 -17.06 -6.32 -0.71
CA LEU A 71 -16.09 -6.71 0.31
C LEU A 71 -15.21 -7.88 -0.16
N THR A 72 -15.81 -8.95 -0.66
CA THR A 72 -15.08 -10.12 -1.18
C THR A 72 -14.16 -9.71 -2.33
N ALA A 73 -14.65 -8.94 -3.30
CA ALA A 73 -13.86 -8.49 -4.45
C ALA A 73 -12.62 -7.67 -4.02
N VAL A 74 -12.77 -6.74 -3.06
CA VAL A 74 -11.65 -5.95 -2.54
C VAL A 74 -10.67 -6.79 -1.73
N ARG A 75 -11.15 -7.78 -0.97
CA ARG A 75 -10.27 -8.71 -0.21
C ARG A 75 -9.47 -9.61 -1.14
N ASP A 76 -10.08 -10.11 -2.20
CA ASP A 76 -9.42 -10.95 -3.22
C ASP A 76 -8.36 -10.15 -3.97
N LEU A 77 -8.68 -8.90 -4.34
CA LEU A 77 -7.71 -8.00 -4.92
C LEU A 77 -6.56 -7.71 -3.94
N ARG A 78 -6.86 -7.43 -2.67
CA ARG A 78 -5.82 -7.21 -1.65
C ARG A 78 -4.90 -8.42 -1.50
N ALA A 79 -5.43 -9.64 -1.54
CA ALA A 79 -4.61 -10.85 -1.50
C ALA A 79 -3.65 -10.94 -2.69
N ALA A 80 -4.13 -10.63 -3.91
CA ALA A 80 -3.28 -10.56 -5.11
C ALA A 80 -2.23 -9.46 -5.00
N VAL A 81 -2.60 -8.25 -4.58
CA VAL A 81 -1.67 -7.12 -4.38
C VAL A 81 -0.59 -7.48 -3.35
N ARG A 82 -0.95 -8.12 -2.24
CA ARG A 82 0.02 -8.55 -1.22
C ARG A 82 0.98 -9.63 -1.73
N ALA A 83 0.52 -10.55 -2.58
CA ALA A 83 1.39 -11.50 -3.27
C ALA A 83 2.39 -10.82 -4.22
N LEU A 84 1.96 -9.81 -4.96
CA LEU A 84 2.85 -9.02 -5.81
C LEU A 84 3.81 -8.15 -4.97
N PHE A 85 3.37 -7.63 -3.83
CA PHE A 85 4.25 -6.89 -2.91
C PHE A 85 5.31 -7.81 -2.31
N ALA A 86 4.93 -9.01 -1.86
CA ALA A 86 5.87 -10.05 -1.44
C ALA A 86 6.87 -10.42 -2.55
N HIS A 87 6.43 -10.46 -3.81
CA HIS A 87 7.33 -10.68 -4.94
C HIS A 87 8.29 -9.51 -5.16
N ALA A 88 7.79 -8.28 -5.09
CA ALA A 88 8.54 -7.05 -5.36
C ALA A 88 9.63 -6.75 -4.31
N VAL A 89 9.46 -7.19 -3.06
CA VAL A 89 10.47 -6.95 -2.00
C VAL A 89 11.66 -7.91 -2.04
N ARG A 90 11.71 -8.87 -2.97
CA ARG A 90 12.85 -9.79 -3.09
C ARG A 90 14.16 -9.05 -3.43
N PRO A 91 15.31 -9.53 -2.93
CA PRO A 91 15.53 -10.77 -2.17
C PRO A 91 15.16 -10.68 -0.68
N GLY A 92 14.60 -9.55 -0.21
CA GLY A 92 14.07 -9.44 1.14
C GLY A 92 12.91 -10.41 1.40
N ALA A 93 12.68 -10.70 2.69
CA ALA A 93 11.56 -11.54 3.09
C ALA A 93 10.21 -10.81 2.92
N PRO A 94 9.13 -11.52 2.59
CA PRO A 94 7.79 -10.94 2.57
C PRO A 94 7.34 -10.53 3.98
N SER A 95 6.21 -9.82 4.07
CA SER A 95 5.62 -9.54 5.38
C SER A 95 5.31 -10.85 6.13
N PRO A 96 5.54 -10.93 7.45
CA PRO A 96 5.20 -12.11 8.24
C PRO A 96 3.71 -12.52 8.17
N ALA A 97 2.79 -11.61 7.82
CA ALA A 97 1.39 -11.97 7.62
C ALA A 97 1.12 -12.79 6.35
N ASP A 98 2.08 -12.81 5.43
CA ASP A 98 1.92 -13.38 4.09
C ASP A 98 2.59 -14.75 3.96
N THR A 99 3.49 -15.14 4.87
CA THR A 99 4.37 -16.32 4.73
C THR A 99 3.66 -17.59 4.25
N ASP A 100 2.44 -17.86 4.70
CA ASP A 100 1.69 -19.08 4.36
C ASP A 100 0.43 -18.83 3.51
N ARG A 101 0.24 -17.60 2.98
CA ARG A 101 -1.03 -17.15 2.41
C ARG A 101 -0.91 -16.56 1.01
N LEU A 102 0.27 -16.67 0.39
CA LEU A 102 0.50 -16.05 -0.92
C LEU A 102 -0.08 -16.84 -2.06
N LEU A 103 -0.80 -16.12 -2.92
CA LEU A 103 -1.14 -16.60 -4.25
C LEU A 103 0.13 -16.79 -5.09
N PRO A 104 0.18 -17.80 -5.97
CA PRO A 104 1.16 -17.86 -7.03
C PRO A 104 1.20 -16.55 -7.82
N VAL A 105 2.40 -16.12 -8.20
CA VAL A 105 2.59 -14.83 -8.88
C VAL A 105 1.79 -14.71 -10.19
N PRO A 106 1.74 -15.74 -11.06
CA PRO A 106 0.89 -15.68 -12.26
C PRO A 106 -0.58 -15.44 -11.92
N GLU A 107 -1.11 -16.14 -10.92
CA GLU A 107 -2.50 -15.98 -10.49
C GLU A 107 -2.76 -14.58 -9.91
N ALA A 108 -1.82 -14.04 -9.12
CA ALA A 108 -1.91 -12.69 -8.59
C ALA A 108 -1.90 -11.63 -9.71
N LEU A 109 -1.07 -11.81 -10.74
CA LEU A 109 -1.05 -10.96 -11.93
C LEU A 109 -2.39 -11.03 -12.68
N ASP A 110 -2.92 -12.23 -12.92
CA ASP A 110 -4.18 -12.43 -13.61
C ASP A 110 -5.35 -11.75 -12.88
N ARG A 111 -5.42 -11.90 -11.55
CA ARG A 111 -6.46 -11.26 -10.73
C ARG A 111 -6.40 -9.73 -10.78
N VAL A 112 -5.20 -9.15 -10.67
CA VAL A 112 -5.02 -7.68 -10.75
C VAL A 112 -5.37 -7.17 -12.15
N ASN A 113 -4.88 -7.83 -13.19
CA ASN A 113 -5.13 -7.43 -14.58
C ASN A 113 -6.61 -7.57 -14.95
N ALA A 114 -7.26 -8.67 -14.56
CA ALA A 114 -8.69 -8.89 -14.79
C ALA A 114 -9.55 -7.85 -14.05
N ALA A 115 -9.16 -7.46 -12.83
CA ALA A 115 -9.84 -6.39 -12.11
C ALA A 115 -9.68 -5.04 -12.81
N ALA A 116 -8.47 -4.67 -13.20
CA ALA A 116 -8.20 -3.41 -13.90
C ALA A 116 -8.94 -3.32 -15.24
N ALA A 117 -9.06 -4.45 -15.97
CA ALA A 117 -9.74 -4.51 -17.26
C ALA A 117 -11.24 -4.15 -17.21
N ARG A 118 -11.88 -4.25 -16.04
CA ARG A 118 -13.31 -3.88 -15.89
C ARG A 118 -13.56 -2.38 -15.96
N LEU A 119 -12.51 -1.56 -15.80
CA LEU A 119 -12.59 -0.11 -15.91
C LEU A 119 -11.60 0.39 -16.96
N PRO A 120 -12.01 0.46 -18.24
CA PRO A 120 -11.18 1.04 -19.29
C PRO A 120 -10.75 2.47 -18.93
N THR A 121 -9.48 2.78 -19.16
CA THR A 121 -8.94 4.13 -18.97
C THR A 121 -8.32 4.66 -20.25
N VAL A 122 -8.39 5.97 -20.42
CA VAL A 122 -7.73 6.70 -21.52
C VAL A 122 -6.61 7.58 -20.95
N PRO A 123 -5.53 7.83 -21.71
CA PRO A 123 -4.54 8.82 -21.32
C PRO A 123 -5.18 10.21 -21.29
N PHE A 124 -4.88 10.97 -20.24
CA PHE A 124 -5.33 12.34 -20.05
C PHE A 124 -4.11 13.22 -19.81
N LEU A 125 -3.89 14.14 -20.74
CA LEU A 125 -2.79 15.08 -20.72
C LEU A 125 -3.19 16.34 -19.94
N TYR A 126 -2.34 16.78 -19.02
CA TYR A 126 -2.53 18.00 -18.26
C TYR A 126 -1.24 18.81 -18.21
N TRP A 127 -1.38 20.12 -18.00
CA TRP A 127 -0.26 21.02 -17.76
C TRP A 127 -0.38 21.63 -16.38
N THR A 128 0.69 21.55 -15.61
CA THR A 128 0.84 22.27 -14.36
C THR A 128 1.89 23.35 -14.56
N GLU A 129 1.50 24.59 -14.27
CA GLU A 129 2.39 25.74 -14.31
C GLU A 129 3.61 25.47 -13.41
N GLY A 130 4.82 25.63 -13.95
CA GLY A 130 6.08 25.37 -13.23
C GLY A 130 6.53 23.91 -13.15
N ALA A 131 5.72 22.92 -13.54
CA ALA A 131 6.10 21.50 -13.50
C ALA A 131 6.10 20.79 -14.87
N GLY A 132 5.61 21.46 -15.92
CA GLY A 132 5.57 20.90 -17.28
C GLY A 132 4.36 19.99 -17.55
N PRO A 133 4.32 19.31 -18.71
CA PRO A 133 3.23 18.40 -19.05
C PRO A 133 3.29 17.12 -18.20
N GLY A 134 2.13 16.66 -17.74
CA GLY A 134 1.95 15.37 -17.09
C GLY A 134 0.84 14.56 -17.78
N VAL A 135 0.91 13.23 -17.62
CA VAL A 135 -0.14 12.32 -18.11
C VAL A 135 -0.65 11.49 -16.94
N HIS A 136 -1.96 11.45 -16.76
CA HIS A 136 -2.62 10.47 -15.91
C HIS A 136 -3.62 9.64 -16.73
N ARG A 137 -4.15 8.56 -16.15
CA ARG A 137 -5.16 7.72 -16.80
C ARG A 137 -6.52 8.06 -16.20
N ARG A 138 -7.52 8.32 -17.04
CA ARG A 138 -8.89 8.63 -16.59
C ARG A 138 -9.88 7.52 -17.00
N PRO A 139 -10.76 7.04 -16.11
CA PRO A 139 -11.83 6.10 -16.45
C PRO A 139 -12.77 6.61 -17.55
N VAL A 140 -13.34 5.69 -18.34
CA VAL A 140 -14.42 5.98 -19.33
C VAL A 140 -15.40 4.80 -19.38
N PRO A 141 -16.72 4.99 -19.16
CA PRO A 141 -17.41 6.24 -18.79
C PRO A 141 -17.14 6.69 -17.33
N ASP A 142 -17.56 7.91 -16.99
CA ASP A 142 -17.45 8.44 -15.63
C ASP A 142 -18.38 7.67 -14.68
N GLY A 143 -17.77 6.87 -13.80
CA GLY A 143 -18.42 5.98 -12.84
C GLY A 143 -17.41 4.94 -12.37
N GLY A 144 -17.45 4.55 -11.10
CA GLY A 144 -16.38 3.70 -10.54
C GLY A 144 -16.79 2.27 -10.25
N ASP A 145 -16.00 1.35 -10.79
CA ASP A 145 -15.74 0.07 -10.15
C ASP A 145 -14.59 0.27 -9.15
N LEU A 146 -14.91 0.27 -7.85
CA LEU A 146 -13.93 0.44 -6.77
C LEU A 146 -12.77 -0.55 -6.90
N THR A 147 -13.06 -1.82 -7.17
CA THR A 147 -12.05 -2.87 -7.23
C THR A 147 -11.15 -2.65 -8.45
N ALA A 148 -11.72 -2.25 -9.59
CA ALA A 148 -10.93 -1.92 -10.77
C ALA A 148 -10.04 -0.68 -10.54
N ALA A 149 -10.55 0.36 -9.87
CA ALA A 149 -9.77 1.54 -9.52
C ALA A 149 -8.58 1.20 -8.61
N LEU A 150 -8.80 0.35 -7.60
CA LEU A 150 -7.74 -0.15 -6.73
C LEU A 150 -6.72 -1.03 -7.49
N ALA A 151 -7.16 -1.77 -8.51
CA ALA A 151 -6.27 -2.56 -9.34
C ALA A 151 -5.39 -1.67 -10.23
N HIS A 152 -5.94 -0.60 -10.82
CA HIS A 152 -5.16 0.42 -11.53
C HIS A 152 -4.11 1.08 -10.62
N ALA A 153 -4.52 1.45 -9.40
CA ALA A 153 -3.60 1.98 -8.38
C ALA A 153 -2.47 1.01 -8.05
N ALA A 154 -2.76 -0.29 -7.91
CA ALA A 154 -1.75 -1.32 -7.66
C ALA A 154 -0.77 -1.49 -8.84
N ILE A 155 -1.26 -1.46 -10.08
CA ILE A 155 -0.42 -1.50 -11.29
C ILE A 155 0.49 -0.28 -11.34
N ALA A 156 -0.05 0.92 -11.14
CA ALA A 156 0.72 2.16 -11.13
C ALA A 156 1.80 2.16 -10.03
N PHE A 157 1.47 1.67 -8.83
CA PHE A 157 2.43 1.54 -7.74
C PHE A 157 3.57 0.57 -8.07
N LEU A 158 3.24 -0.63 -8.54
CA LEU A 158 4.22 -1.70 -8.81
C LEU A 158 5.13 -1.40 -10.00
N ALA A 159 4.58 -0.79 -11.06
CA ALA A 159 5.34 -0.38 -12.24
C ALA A 159 6.04 0.98 -12.06
N GLY A 160 5.65 1.74 -11.03
CA GLY A 160 6.18 3.06 -10.72
C GLY A 160 7.43 3.06 -9.83
N PRO A 161 7.98 4.25 -9.54
CA PRO A 161 9.18 4.40 -8.71
C PRO A 161 9.00 3.91 -7.27
N ASP A 162 7.76 3.92 -6.76
CA ASP A 162 7.45 3.48 -5.40
C ASP A 162 7.61 1.97 -5.21
N GLY A 163 7.40 1.16 -6.26
CA GLY A 163 7.66 -0.27 -6.24
C GLY A 163 9.11 -0.60 -5.83
N GLN A 164 10.08 0.22 -6.26
CA GLN A 164 11.50 0.05 -5.89
C GLN A 164 11.81 0.43 -4.44
N ARG A 165 10.97 1.29 -3.85
CA ARG A 165 11.08 1.75 -2.46
C ARG A 165 10.33 0.85 -1.49
N LEU A 166 9.44 -0.02 -1.97
CA LEU A 166 8.64 -0.93 -1.15
C LEU A 166 9.52 -1.88 -0.32
N ARG A 167 9.25 -1.98 0.98
CA ARG A 167 9.89 -2.91 1.91
C ARG A 167 8.86 -3.53 2.84
N ALA A 168 9.15 -4.74 3.35
CA ALA A 168 8.40 -5.33 4.45
C ALA A 168 9.06 -4.96 5.80
N CYS A 169 8.25 -4.64 6.81
CA CYS A 169 8.76 -4.35 8.15
C CYS A 169 8.86 -5.63 8.98
N HIS A 170 10.08 -5.98 9.40
CA HIS A 170 10.35 -7.19 10.20
C HIS A 170 10.52 -6.90 11.70
N ALA A 171 10.05 -5.75 12.18
CA ALA A 171 10.08 -5.49 13.61
C ALA A 171 9.17 -6.48 14.34
N PRO A 172 9.51 -6.88 15.58
CA PRO A 172 8.65 -7.75 16.38
C PRO A 172 7.21 -7.21 16.39
N ARG A 173 6.25 -8.10 16.14
CA ARG A 173 4.82 -7.76 16.07
C ARG A 173 4.50 -6.70 15.02
N CYS A 174 5.08 -6.82 13.83
CA CYS A 174 4.76 -5.98 12.67
C CYS A 174 4.55 -6.82 11.42
N VAL A 175 3.56 -6.44 10.62
CA VAL A 175 3.19 -7.12 9.36
C VAL A 175 2.99 -6.14 8.21
N ARG A 176 3.47 -4.91 8.38
CA ARG A 176 3.23 -3.82 7.44
C ARG A 176 4.28 -3.81 6.33
N TYR A 177 3.83 -3.50 5.12
CA TYR A 177 4.69 -2.95 4.09
C TYR A 177 4.90 -1.44 4.31
N PHE A 178 5.97 -0.88 3.77
CA PHE A 178 6.24 0.56 3.83
C PHE A 178 7.12 1.00 2.66
N LEU A 179 7.11 2.30 2.36
CA LEU A 179 8.05 2.91 1.44
C LEU A 179 9.29 3.38 2.18
N LYS A 180 10.45 2.99 1.67
CA LYS A 180 11.75 3.45 2.17
C LYS A 180 12.01 4.86 1.63
N ASP A 181 11.85 5.86 2.48
CA ASP A 181 12.13 7.28 2.19
C ASP A 181 13.63 7.59 2.34
N HIS A 182 14.21 6.86 3.28
CA HIS A 182 15.57 6.87 3.77
C HIS A 182 16.55 5.74 3.42
N PRO A 183 17.80 5.92 2.94
CA PRO A 183 18.73 4.79 2.83
C PRO A 183 18.94 3.99 4.13
N ARG A 184 18.86 4.67 5.29
CA ARG A 184 18.97 4.07 6.64
C ARG A 184 17.65 3.60 7.26
N GLN A 185 16.52 3.74 6.57
CA GLN A 185 15.22 3.34 7.12
C GLN A 185 15.06 1.82 6.99
N GLU A 186 15.10 1.14 8.14
CA GLU A 186 14.93 -0.32 8.25
C GLU A 186 13.52 -0.71 8.69
N TRP A 187 12.77 0.23 9.29
CA TRP A 187 11.48 -0.03 9.92
C TRP A 187 10.41 0.94 9.40
N CYS A 188 9.15 0.48 9.37
CA CYS A 188 8.04 1.32 8.91
C CYS A 188 7.74 2.52 9.83
N ALA A 189 8.19 2.50 11.08
CA ALA A 189 8.00 3.59 12.04
C ALA A 189 9.07 3.55 13.16
N PRO A 190 9.35 4.69 13.84
CA PRO A 190 10.28 4.72 14.98
C PRO A 190 9.91 3.74 16.10
N SER A 191 8.61 3.56 16.37
CA SER A 191 8.12 2.60 17.36
C SER A 191 8.49 1.15 17.03
N CYS A 192 8.57 0.80 15.74
CA CYS A 192 9.02 -0.52 15.29
C CYS A 192 10.52 -0.72 15.56
N GLY A 193 11.33 0.31 15.33
CA GLY A 193 12.76 0.29 15.68
C GLY A 193 12.99 0.13 17.19
N ASN A 194 12.18 0.80 18.02
CA ASN A 194 12.23 0.64 19.48
C ASN A 194 11.90 -0.80 19.89
N ARG A 195 10.83 -1.40 19.33
CA ARG A 195 10.49 -2.81 19.60
C ARG A 195 11.62 -3.76 19.21
N ALA A 196 12.24 -3.55 18.05
CA ALA A 196 13.37 -4.36 17.60
C ALA A 196 14.61 -4.22 18.52
N ARG A 197 14.85 -3.03 19.08
CA ARG A 197 15.92 -2.82 20.06
C ARG A 197 15.65 -3.57 21.37
N VAL A 198 14.42 -3.43 21.89
CA VAL A 198 14.00 -4.08 23.15
C VAL A 198 14.05 -5.61 23.02
N ALA A 199 13.56 -6.19 21.92
CA ALA A 199 13.63 -7.63 21.69
C ALA A 199 15.08 -8.16 21.70
N ARG A 200 15.98 -7.50 20.98
CA ARG A 200 17.41 -7.86 20.96
C ARG A 200 18.08 -7.77 22.35
N HIS A 201 17.65 -6.84 23.20
CA HIS A 201 18.13 -6.76 24.58
C HIS A 201 17.66 -7.97 25.39
N HIS A 202 16.36 -8.30 25.34
CA HIS A 202 15.82 -9.47 26.04
C HIS A 202 16.45 -10.79 25.58
N GLU A 203 16.70 -10.97 24.28
CA GLU A 203 17.36 -12.16 23.73
C GLU A 203 18.78 -12.35 24.28
N ARG A 204 19.55 -11.25 24.43
CA ARG A 204 20.90 -11.28 25.02
C ARG A 204 20.87 -11.69 26.49
N HIS A 205 19.87 -11.21 27.24
CA HIS A 205 19.71 -11.56 28.66
C HIS A 205 19.06 -12.93 28.90
N ARG A 206 18.51 -13.58 27.86
CA ARG A 206 17.91 -14.92 27.94
C ARG A 206 18.86 -16.06 27.55
N ARG A 207 20.03 -15.78 26.97
CA ARG A 207 21.09 -16.77 26.78
C ARG A 207 21.90 -16.88 28.07
N PRO A 208 21.77 -17.96 28.87
CA PRO A 208 22.71 -18.21 29.96
C PRO A 208 24.08 -18.46 29.33
N SER A 209 25.13 -17.98 30.00
CA SER A 209 26.50 -18.35 29.67
C SER A 209 26.73 -19.85 29.80
#